data_AF-A0A1Q3QJG6-F1
#
_entry.id   AF-A0A1Q3QJG6-F1
#
_cell.length_a   1.000
_cell.length_b   1.000
_cell.length_c   1.000
_cell.angle_alpha   90.00
_cell.angle_beta   90.00
_cell.angle_gamma   90.00
#
_symmetry.space_group_name_H-M   'P 1'
#
loop_
_entity.id
_entity.type
_entity.pdbx_description
1 polymer ?
#
loop_
_entity_poly.entity_id
_entity_poly.type
_entity_poly.pdbx_seq_one_letter_code
_entity_poly.pdbx_strand_id
1 'polypeptide(L)'
;MAKKKFYVVWQGAVPGVYPSWDECKAQVSGFENARYKSFGTQEEAEAAFNDNPWKYIGKAEGRVRKAAPSKKKFLTESIAVDAACSGNPGLMEYRGVFVADGVEIFHVGPLKDGTNNIGEFLAIVHALALLKQKNSNLPVYSDSMNAIKWVIRKKCNTKLEKTKGNQPVFSLIDRAERWLSENSYENPVIKWETDNWGEIPADFGRK
;
A
#
# COMPACT_ATOMS: atom_id res chain seq x y z
N MET A 1 -18.94 22.64 -33.95
CA MET A 1 -19.90 22.57 -32.83
C MET A 1 -19.21 21.93 -31.64
N ALA A 2 -19.22 22.55 -30.45
CA ALA A 2 -18.57 22.00 -29.27
C ALA A 2 -19.29 20.71 -28.83
N LYS A 3 -18.55 19.64 -28.53
CA LYS A 3 -19.13 18.38 -28.04
C LYS A 3 -19.74 18.63 -26.65
N LYS A 4 -21.04 18.34 -26.51
CA LYS A 4 -21.74 18.34 -25.21
C LYS A 4 -21.09 17.31 -24.30
N LYS A 5 -20.85 17.66 -23.04
CA LYS A 5 -20.24 16.79 -22.04
C LYS A 5 -21.14 16.72 -20.83
N PHE A 6 -21.14 15.58 -20.16
CA PHE A 6 -21.83 15.35 -18.90
C PHE A 6 -20.78 15.13 -17.82
N TYR A 7 -21.04 15.58 -16.60
CA TYR A 7 -20.08 15.57 -15.52
C TYR A 7 -20.65 14.80 -14.34
N VAL A 8 -19.95 13.77 -13.90
CA VAL A 8 -20.32 13.01 -12.72
C VAL A 8 -19.53 13.53 -11.53
N VAL A 9 -20.21 13.82 -10.43
CA VAL A 9 -19.63 14.14 -9.13
C VAL A 9 -19.99 13.01 -8.19
N TRP A 10 -18.99 12.26 -7.74
CA TRP A 10 -19.17 11.21 -6.72
C TRP A 10 -18.85 11.72 -5.33
N GLN A 11 -18.00 12.75 -5.23
CA GLN A 11 -17.66 13.42 -3.97
C GLN A 11 -17.54 14.92 -4.23
N GLY A 12 -18.33 15.70 -3.51
CA GLY A 12 -18.50 17.13 -3.66
C GLY A 12 -19.63 17.61 -2.73
N ALA A 13 -20.04 18.87 -2.87
CA ALA A 13 -21.15 19.43 -2.10
C ALA A 13 -22.45 18.65 -2.32
N VAL A 14 -22.79 18.37 -3.59
CA VAL A 14 -23.90 17.48 -3.98
C VAL A 14 -23.41 16.48 -5.03
N PRO A 15 -23.34 15.18 -4.72
CA PRO A 15 -23.06 14.14 -5.71
C PRO A 15 -24.20 14.00 -6.72
N GLY A 16 -23.87 13.78 -7.99
CA GLY A 16 -24.86 13.65 -9.06
C GLY A 16 -24.25 13.76 -10.45
N VAL A 17 -25.12 13.71 -11.47
CA VAL A 17 -24.75 13.91 -12.88
C VAL A 17 -25.23 15.28 -13.35
N TYR A 18 -24.32 16.09 -13.88
CA TYR A 18 -24.57 17.45 -14.31
C TYR A 18 -24.36 17.61 -15.82
N PRO A 19 -25.27 18.29 -16.54
CA PRO A 19 -25.18 18.50 -17.98
C PRO A 19 -24.21 19.61 -18.39
N SER A 20 -23.64 20.35 -17.42
CA SER A 20 -22.75 21.49 -17.66
C SER A 20 -21.56 21.51 -16.70
N TRP A 21 -20.45 22.11 -17.14
CA TRP A 21 -19.27 22.28 -16.29
C TRP A 21 -19.54 23.26 -15.16
N ASP A 22 -20.31 24.32 -15.40
CA ASP A 22 -20.58 25.35 -14.40
C ASP A 22 -21.35 24.79 -13.21
N GLU A 23 -22.34 23.92 -13.45
CA GLU A 23 -23.06 23.20 -12.38
C GLU A 23 -22.15 22.22 -11.63
N CYS A 24 -21.34 21.43 -12.34
CA CYS A 24 -20.36 20.52 -11.72
C CYS A 24 -19.34 21.29 -10.87
N LYS A 25 -18.81 22.39 -11.40
CA LYS A 25 -17.83 23.25 -10.73
C LYS A 25 -18.38 23.81 -9.42
N ALA A 26 -19.64 24.21 -9.40
CA ALA A 26 -20.29 24.67 -8.16
C ALA A 26 -20.31 23.59 -7.07
N GLN A 27 -20.28 22.30 -7.43
CA GLN A 27 -20.28 21.20 -6.46
C GLN A 27 -18.88 20.78 -6.00
N VAL A 28 -17.84 21.02 -6.81
CA VAL A 28 -16.48 20.53 -6.52
C VAL A 28 -15.51 21.65 -6.10
N SER A 29 -15.83 22.90 -6.44
CA SER A 29 -14.98 24.06 -6.15
C SER A 29 -14.99 24.36 -4.65
N GLY A 30 -13.82 24.29 -4.02
CA GLY A 30 -13.67 24.51 -2.58
C GLY A 30 -14.01 23.30 -1.71
N PHE A 31 -14.33 22.15 -2.31
CA PHE A 31 -14.57 20.90 -1.59
C PHE A 31 -13.30 20.06 -1.55
N GLU A 32 -12.77 19.82 -0.34
CA GLU A 32 -11.56 19.02 -0.14
C GLU A 32 -11.81 17.58 -0.61
N ASN A 33 -10.89 17.04 -1.43
CA ASN A 33 -10.99 15.70 -2.03
C ASN A 33 -12.20 15.48 -2.96
N ALA A 34 -12.65 16.51 -3.70
CA ALA A 34 -13.71 16.35 -4.69
C ALA A 34 -13.35 15.31 -5.78
N ARG A 35 -14.31 14.43 -6.12
CA ARG A 35 -14.18 13.35 -7.10
C ARG A 35 -15.19 13.54 -8.21
N TYR A 36 -14.69 13.87 -9.40
CA TYR A 36 -15.54 14.10 -10.56
C TYR A 36 -14.86 13.72 -11.88
N LYS A 37 -15.64 13.47 -12.94
CA LYS A 37 -15.15 13.19 -14.31
C LYS A 37 -16.17 13.61 -15.36
N SER A 38 -15.70 14.02 -16.54
CA SER A 38 -16.56 14.29 -17.71
C SER A 38 -16.68 13.09 -18.64
N PHE A 39 -17.87 12.86 -19.18
CA PHE A 39 -18.23 11.79 -20.12
C PHE A 39 -18.84 12.36 -21.42
N GLY A 40 -18.86 11.53 -22.46
CA GLY A 40 -19.32 11.92 -23.79
C GLY A 40 -20.84 11.89 -23.96
N THR A 41 -21.53 11.04 -23.20
CA THR A 41 -22.99 10.88 -23.24
C THR A 41 -23.61 10.91 -21.84
N GLN A 42 -24.92 11.12 -21.77
CA GLN A 42 -25.65 11.13 -20.50
C GLN A 42 -25.70 9.73 -19.91
N GLU A 43 -25.93 8.72 -20.75
CA GLU A 43 -26.01 7.33 -20.36
C GLU A 43 -24.69 6.81 -19.77
N GLU A 44 -23.54 7.20 -20.35
CA GLU A 44 -22.21 6.89 -19.79
C GLU A 44 -22.01 7.53 -18.42
N ALA A 45 -22.46 8.77 -18.24
CA ALA A 45 -22.34 9.49 -16.97
C ALA A 45 -23.23 8.88 -15.88
N GLU A 46 -24.47 8.52 -16.20
CA GLU A 46 -25.40 7.86 -15.27
C GLU A 46 -24.91 6.46 -14.89
N ALA A 47 -24.38 5.69 -15.84
CA ALA A 47 -23.78 4.40 -15.56
C ALA A 47 -22.55 4.55 -14.64
N ALA A 48 -21.68 5.52 -14.93
CA ALA A 48 -20.49 5.77 -14.12
C ALA A 48 -20.83 6.28 -12.70
N PHE A 49 -21.92 7.04 -12.54
CA PHE A 49 -22.41 7.48 -11.23
C PHE A 49 -22.84 6.30 -10.35
N ASN A 50 -23.45 5.28 -10.94
CA ASN A 50 -23.90 4.06 -10.25
C ASN A 50 -22.81 2.99 -10.11
N ASP A 51 -21.61 3.21 -10.66
CA ASP A 51 -20.46 2.31 -10.55
C ASP A 51 -19.38 2.94 -9.65
N ASN A 52 -18.36 2.16 -9.33
CA ASN A 52 -17.27 2.56 -8.48
C ASN A 52 -16.48 3.75 -9.11
N PRO A 53 -16.43 4.94 -8.46
CA PRO A 53 -15.74 6.13 -8.98
C PRO A 53 -14.27 5.87 -9.36
N TRP A 54 -13.63 4.92 -8.67
CA TRP A 54 -12.22 4.57 -8.82
C TRP A 54 -11.88 3.91 -10.16
N LYS A 55 -12.87 3.37 -10.89
CA LYS A 55 -12.67 2.87 -12.26
C LYS A 55 -12.45 3.99 -13.28
N TYR A 56 -12.96 5.18 -12.97
CA TYR A 56 -13.06 6.29 -13.92
C TYR A 56 -12.07 7.40 -13.58
N ILE A 57 -11.88 7.70 -12.31
CA ILE A 57 -10.97 8.74 -11.83
C ILE A 57 -9.56 8.15 -11.70
N GLY A 58 -8.63 8.55 -12.59
CA GLY A 58 -7.24 8.05 -12.60
C GLY A 58 -6.72 7.62 -13.98
N LYS A 59 -7.61 7.37 -14.95
CA LYS A 59 -7.21 7.19 -16.36
C LYS A 59 -7.19 8.53 -17.09
N ALA A 60 -6.01 9.12 -17.20
CA ALA A 60 -5.73 10.16 -18.18
C ALA A 60 -5.51 9.51 -19.55
N GLU A 61 -6.47 9.65 -20.47
CA GLU A 61 -6.26 9.32 -21.88
C GLU A 61 -5.57 10.49 -22.61
N GLY A 62 -4.30 10.27 -22.99
CA GLY A 62 -3.76 10.63 -24.29
C GLY A 62 -3.22 12.06 -24.54
N ARG A 63 -1.88 12.20 -24.50
CA ARG A 63 -1.10 12.91 -25.54
C ARG A 63 0.36 12.44 -25.51
N VAL A 64 0.79 11.80 -26.60
CA VAL A 64 2.17 11.36 -26.82
C VAL A 64 3.10 12.57 -26.81
N ARG A 65 3.96 12.65 -25.78
CA ARG A 65 5.22 13.39 -25.83
C ARG A 65 6.31 12.38 -25.55
N LYS A 66 7.31 12.27 -26.43
CA LYS A 66 8.53 11.51 -26.16
C LYS A 66 9.15 12.10 -24.89
N ALA A 67 9.06 11.36 -23.79
CA ALA A 67 9.67 11.70 -22.51
C ALA A 67 10.68 10.62 -22.14
N ALA A 68 11.78 11.08 -21.55
CA ALA A 68 12.88 10.32 -20.94
C ALA A 68 12.38 9.08 -20.14
N PRO A 69 13.23 8.05 -19.93
CA PRO A 69 12.81 6.76 -19.37
C PRO A 69 11.95 6.97 -18.13
N SER A 70 10.72 6.46 -18.19
CA SER A 70 9.70 6.66 -17.17
C SER A 70 10.20 6.13 -15.83
N LYS A 71 10.17 6.98 -14.79
CA LYS A 71 10.14 6.50 -13.41
C LYS A 71 8.98 5.51 -13.33
N LYS A 72 9.26 4.21 -13.20
CA LYS A 72 8.22 3.19 -13.07
C LYS A 72 7.32 3.60 -11.91
N LYS A 73 6.01 3.74 -12.14
CA LYS A 73 5.04 3.97 -11.07
C LYS A 73 4.92 2.68 -10.25
N PHE A 74 4.95 2.77 -8.92
CA PHE A 74 4.64 1.66 -8.03
C PHE A 74 3.14 1.34 -8.03
N LEU A 75 2.76 0.14 -7.60
CA LEU A 75 1.36 -0.30 -7.55
C LEU A 75 0.68 0.25 -6.29
N THR A 76 -0.34 1.09 -6.43
CA THR A 76 -1.08 1.65 -5.29
C THR A 76 -2.01 0.64 -4.63
N GLU A 77 -2.52 -0.34 -5.38
CA GLU A 77 -3.30 -1.48 -4.87
C GLU A 77 -2.37 -2.53 -4.25
N SER A 78 -1.73 -2.17 -3.14
CA SER A 78 -0.76 -3.02 -2.45
C SER A 78 -0.64 -2.65 -0.97
N ILE A 79 0.05 -3.50 -0.21
CA ILE A 79 0.44 -3.25 1.17
C ILE A 79 1.92 -2.90 1.19
N ALA A 80 2.30 -1.86 1.93
CA ALA A 80 3.69 -1.61 2.30
C ALA A 80 3.93 -2.02 3.75
N VAL A 81 5.08 -2.61 4.03
CA VAL A 81 5.51 -2.96 5.39
C VAL A 81 6.87 -2.38 5.69
N ASP A 82 7.09 -2.04 6.95
CA ASP A 82 8.35 -1.49 7.45
C ASP A 82 8.55 -1.87 8.92
N ALA A 83 9.79 -1.78 9.39
CA ALA A 83 10.15 -1.94 10.79
C ALA A 83 11.07 -0.83 11.29
N ALA A 84 10.90 -0.49 12.56
CA ALA A 84 11.79 0.42 13.28
C ALA A 84 12.37 -0.25 14.51
N CYS A 85 13.60 0.11 14.87
CA CYS A 85 14.26 -0.42 16.06
C CYS A 85 15.04 0.68 16.79
N SER A 86 14.61 1.04 18.00
CA SER A 86 15.31 2.02 18.85
C SER A 86 16.46 1.35 19.59
N GLY A 87 17.68 1.50 19.06
CA GLY A 87 18.83 0.64 19.36
C GLY A 87 18.74 -0.66 18.56
N ASN A 88 19.86 -1.18 18.03
CA ASN A 88 19.84 -2.36 17.16
C ASN A 88 20.96 -3.35 17.57
N PRO A 89 20.70 -4.26 18.55
CA PRO A 89 19.39 -4.64 19.06
C PRO A 89 18.76 -3.64 20.05
N GLY A 90 17.43 -3.67 20.17
CA GLY A 90 16.68 -2.74 21.03
C GLY A 90 15.16 -2.89 20.94
N LEU A 91 14.43 -1.79 21.15
CA LEU A 91 12.96 -1.77 21.06
C LEU A 91 12.53 -1.81 19.60
N MET A 92 12.10 -2.98 19.13
CA MET A 92 11.75 -3.26 17.75
C MET A 92 10.23 -3.24 17.56
N GLU A 93 9.74 -2.54 16.56
CA GLU A 93 8.34 -2.54 16.14
C GLU A 93 8.23 -2.67 14.62
N TYR A 94 7.09 -3.11 14.12
CA TYR A 94 6.83 -3.20 12.69
C TYR A 94 5.35 -3.02 12.38
N ARG A 95 5.04 -2.54 11.18
CA ARG A 95 3.67 -2.28 10.73
C ARG A 95 3.45 -2.58 9.27
N GLY A 96 2.18 -2.62 8.88
CA GLY A 96 1.76 -2.68 7.48
C GLY A 96 0.68 -1.64 7.22
N VAL A 97 0.78 -0.94 6.08
CA VAL A 97 -0.17 0.09 5.65
C VAL A 97 -0.61 -0.15 4.21
N PHE A 98 -1.76 0.36 3.80
CA PHE A 98 -2.11 0.42 2.39
C PHE A 98 -1.27 1.49 1.67
N VAL A 99 -0.71 1.15 0.50
CA VAL A 99 0.11 2.10 -0.28
C VAL A 99 -0.72 3.28 -0.81
N ALA A 100 -2.01 3.07 -1.04
CA ALA A 100 -2.89 4.08 -1.63
C ALA A 100 -3.11 5.31 -0.74
N ASP A 101 -3.24 5.12 0.58
CA ASP A 101 -3.68 6.16 1.52
C ASP A 101 -2.91 6.14 2.86
N GLY A 102 -2.00 5.18 3.06
CA GLY A 102 -1.22 5.06 4.30
C GLY A 102 -2.01 4.55 5.50
N VAL A 103 -3.25 4.07 5.31
CA VAL A 103 -4.06 3.53 6.41
C VAL A 103 -3.39 2.29 6.98
N GLU A 104 -3.15 2.30 8.30
CA GLU A 104 -2.53 1.19 9.02
C GLU A 104 -3.46 -0.02 9.12
N ILE A 105 -2.92 -1.18 8.76
CA ILE A 105 -3.62 -2.47 8.73
C ILE A 105 -3.28 -3.28 9.97
N PHE A 106 -2.02 -3.21 10.40
CA PHE A 106 -1.52 -3.83 11.62
C PHE A 106 -0.27 -3.11 12.11
N HIS A 107 -0.05 -3.16 13.42
CA HIS A 107 1.16 -2.69 14.10
C HIS A 107 1.49 -3.64 15.25
N VAL A 108 2.77 -3.99 15.40
CA VAL A 108 3.27 -4.88 16.45
C VAL A 108 4.52 -4.29 17.07
N GLY A 109 4.52 -4.24 18.40
CA GLY A 109 5.65 -3.77 19.21
C GLY A 109 5.30 -2.54 20.06
N PRO A 110 6.30 -1.92 20.69
CA PRO A 110 7.71 -2.32 20.66
C PRO A 110 7.96 -3.63 21.43
N LEU A 111 8.75 -4.52 20.83
CA LEU A 111 9.28 -5.75 21.42
C LEU A 111 10.71 -5.50 21.88
N LYS A 112 11.06 -6.00 23.06
CA LYS A 112 12.40 -5.84 23.62
C LYS A 112 13.41 -6.71 22.88
N ASP A 113 14.64 -6.20 22.80
CA ASP A 113 15.83 -6.90 22.32
C ASP A 113 15.65 -7.52 20.92
N GLY A 114 14.91 -6.86 20.03
CA GLY A 114 14.78 -7.21 18.62
C GLY A 114 15.83 -6.50 17.75
N THR A 115 15.84 -6.78 16.44
CA THR A 115 16.68 -6.06 15.46
C THR A 115 15.83 -5.57 14.30
N ASN A 116 16.28 -4.54 13.57
CA ASN A 116 15.54 -4.01 12.43
C ASN A 116 15.22 -5.11 11.40
N ASN A 117 16.23 -5.91 11.01
CA ASN A 117 16.05 -6.98 10.02
C ASN A 117 15.07 -8.08 10.47
N ILE A 118 14.97 -8.34 11.78
CA ILE A 118 13.94 -9.24 12.31
C ILE A 118 12.56 -8.62 12.13
N GLY A 119 12.39 -7.35 12.50
CA GLY A 119 11.13 -6.62 12.32
C GLY A 119 10.66 -6.63 10.87
N GLU A 120 11.54 -6.31 9.93
CA GLU A 120 11.28 -6.33 8.49
C GLU A 120 10.76 -7.70 8.02
N PHE A 121 11.46 -8.76 8.42
CA PHE A 121 11.07 -10.13 8.09
C PHE A 121 9.70 -10.48 8.65
N LEU A 122 9.46 -10.18 9.93
CA LEU A 122 8.18 -10.45 10.58
C LEU A 122 7.04 -9.66 9.93
N ALA A 123 7.28 -8.40 9.50
CA ALA A 123 6.29 -7.56 8.86
C ALA A 123 5.81 -8.15 7.52
N ILE A 124 6.75 -8.62 6.68
CA ILE A 124 6.40 -9.27 5.40
C ILE A 124 5.58 -10.53 5.65
N VAL A 125 6.02 -11.41 6.57
CA VAL A 125 5.31 -12.66 6.85
C VAL A 125 3.93 -12.41 7.45
N HIS A 126 3.78 -11.40 8.31
CA HIS A 126 2.48 -10.98 8.85
C HIS A 126 1.54 -10.55 7.73
N ALA A 127 2.00 -9.68 6.82
CA ALA A 127 1.19 -9.25 5.68
C ALA A 127 0.73 -10.44 4.81
N LEU A 128 1.63 -11.38 4.50
CA LEU A 128 1.29 -12.59 3.73
C LEU A 128 0.26 -13.47 4.45
N ALA A 129 0.43 -13.67 5.76
CA ALA A 129 -0.50 -14.44 6.58
C ALA A 129 -1.90 -13.80 6.63
N LEU A 130 -1.95 -12.48 6.79
CA LEU A 130 -3.19 -11.71 6.80
C LEU A 130 -3.89 -11.75 5.44
N LEU A 131 -3.14 -11.58 4.35
CA LEU A 131 -3.67 -11.63 2.98
C LEU A 131 -4.25 -13.00 2.66
N LYS A 132 -3.57 -14.09 3.05
CA LYS A 132 -4.11 -15.45 2.92
C LYS A 132 -5.41 -15.62 3.71
N GLN A 133 -5.46 -15.16 4.96
CA GLN A 133 -6.67 -15.22 5.79
C GLN A 133 -7.85 -14.47 5.15
N LYS A 134 -7.57 -13.36 4.47
CA LYS A 134 -8.57 -12.55 3.75
C LYS A 134 -8.84 -13.00 2.31
N ASN A 135 -8.23 -14.10 1.86
CA ASN A 135 -8.28 -14.56 0.48
C ASN A 135 -7.96 -13.45 -0.54
N SER A 136 -6.91 -12.68 -0.27
CA SER A 136 -6.51 -11.50 -1.04
C SER A 136 -5.16 -11.70 -1.72
N ASN A 137 -5.06 -11.28 -2.98
CA ASN A 137 -3.86 -11.42 -3.80
C ASN A 137 -3.06 -10.11 -3.93
N LEU A 138 -3.26 -9.15 -3.01
CA LEU A 138 -2.53 -7.89 -3.05
C LEU A 138 -1.01 -8.13 -2.93
N PRO A 139 -0.17 -7.39 -3.68
CA PRO A 139 1.27 -7.39 -3.49
C PRO A 139 1.68 -6.81 -2.15
N VAL A 140 2.85 -7.22 -1.66
CA VAL A 140 3.50 -6.67 -0.46
C VAL A 140 4.82 -6.01 -0.86
N TYR A 141 4.94 -4.71 -0.58
CA TYR A 141 6.18 -3.96 -0.69
C TYR A 141 6.96 -3.98 0.62
N SER A 142 8.27 -4.16 0.54
CA SER A 142 9.25 -3.87 1.60
C SER A 142 10.48 -3.26 0.95
N ASP A 143 11.13 -2.31 1.62
CA ASP A 143 12.41 -1.78 1.15
C ASP A 143 13.62 -2.62 1.64
N SER A 144 13.40 -3.62 2.49
CA SER A 144 14.44 -4.48 3.06
C SER A 144 14.74 -5.70 2.18
N MET A 145 15.81 -5.60 1.37
CA MET A 145 16.28 -6.73 0.56
C MET A 145 16.73 -7.94 1.40
N ASN A 146 17.19 -7.72 2.64
CA ASN A 146 17.54 -8.81 3.55
C ASN A 146 16.30 -9.61 3.96
N ALA A 147 15.22 -8.93 4.35
CA ALA A 147 13.99 -9.58 4.76
C ALA A 147 13.30 -10.30 3.61
N ILE A 148 13.26 -9.70 2.41
CA ILE A 148 12.74 -10.36 1.20
C ILE A 148 13.49 -11.68 0.94
N LYS A 149 14.84 -11.67 1.03
CA LYS A 149 15.65 -12.89 0.89
C LYS A 149 15.34 -13.93 1.97
N TRP A 150 15.09 -13.52 3.21
CA TRP A 150 14.74 -14.42 4.32
C TRP A 150 13.37 -15.07 4.11
N VAL A 151 12.39 -14.32 3.61
CA VAL A 151 11.06 -14.85 3.25
C VAL A 151 11.15 -15.87 2.12
N ILE A 152 11.89 -15.57 1.04
CA ILE A 152 12.13 -16.51 -0.07
C ILE A 152 12.78 -17.80 0.43
N ARG A 153 13.73 -17.70 1.37
CA ARG A 153 14.40 -18.85 1.98
C ARG A 153 13.57 -19.53 3.08
N LYS A 154 12.42 -18.96 3.44
CA LYS A 154 11.57 -19.39 4.55
C LYS A 154 12.31 -19.49 5.89
N LYS A 155 13.32 -18.65 6.09
CA LYS A 155 14.24 -18.70 7.24
C LYS A 155 14.71 -17.32 7.65
N CYS A 156 14.50 -16.96 8.91
CA CYS A 156 15.06 -15.78 9.55
C CYS A 156 16.54 -16.03 9.86
N ASN A 157 17.44 -15.51 9.03
CA ASN A 157 18.88 -15.72 9.18
C ASN A 157 19.52 -14.68 10.12
N THR A 158 18.93 -14.50 11.30
CA THR A 158 19.43 -13.56 12.32
C THR A 158 20.68 -14.09 13.03
N LYS A 159 21.55 -13.18 13.48
CA LYS A 159 22.69 -13.47 14.36
C LYS A 159 22.40 -13.13 15.83
N LEU A 160 21.21 -12.60 16.12
CA LEU A 160 20.80 -12.25 17.47
C LEU A 160 20.80 -13.52 18.34
N GLU A 161 21.42 -13.47 19.52
CA GLU A 161 21.39 -14.58 20.46
C GLU A 161 20.05 -14.61 21.22
N LYS A 162 19.54 -15.81 21.48
CA LYS A 162 18.30 -15.98 22.24
C LYS A 162 18.57 -15.77 23.72
N THR A 163 17.83 -14.86 24.33
CA THR A 163 17.87 -14.54 25.76
C THR A 163 16.47 -14.70 26.36
N LYS A 164 16.35 -14.55 27.68
CA LYS A 164 15.02 -14.47 28.33
C LYS A 164 14.27 -13.21 27.92
N GLY A 165 14.97 -12.12 27.60
CA GLY A 165 14.38 -10.81 27.25
C GLY A 165 13.72 -10.79 25.87
N ASN A 166 14.33 -11.45 24.87
CA ASN A 166 13.81 -11.52 23.50
C ASN A 166 12.99 -12.77 23.20
N GLN A 167 12.57 -13.53 24.23
CA GLN A 167 11.72 -14.70 24.02
C GLN A 167 10.47 -14.40 23.16
N PRO A 168 9.75 -13.26 23.32
CA PRO A 168 8.63 -12.93 22.45
C PRO A 168 9.03 -12.75 20.97
N VAL A 169 10.20 -12.17 20.70
CA VAL A 169 10.72 -11.98 19.34
C VAL A 169 10.99 -13.34 18.70
N PHE A 170 11.67 -14.25 19.41
CA PHE A 170 11.94 -15.59 18.89
C PHE A 170 10.69 -16.43 18.71
N SER A 171 9.68 -16.30 19.60
CA SER A 171 8.39 -16.95 19.39
C SER A 171 7.67 -16.48 18.12
N LEU A 172 7.81 -15.20 17.75
CA LEU A 172 7.29 -14.70 16.47
C LEU A 172 8.10 -15.22 15.27
N ILE A 173 9.43 -15.31 15.39
CA ILE A 173 10.27 -15.93 14.35
C ILE A 173 9.85 -17.38 14.12
N ASP A 174 9.73 -18.18 15.18
CA ASP A 174 9.35 -19.59 15.09
C ASP A 174 7.98 -19.75 14.41
N ARG A 175 7.01 -18.90 14.77
CA ARG A 175 5.68 -18.87 14.15
C ARG A 175 5.74 -18.47 12.68
N ALA A 176 6.53 -17.47 12.33
CA ALA A 176 6.68 -16.98 10.97
C ALA A 176 7.33 -18.01 10.04
N GLU A 177 8.42 -18.64 10.47
CA GLU A 177 9.08 -19.71 9.72
C GLU A 177 8.16 -20.91 9.54
N ARG A 178 7.46 -21.33 10.61
CA ARG A 178 6.46 -22.40 10.53
C ARG A 178 5.37 -22.07 9.51
N TRP A 179 4.81 -20.87 9.58
CA TRP A 179 3.77 -20.44 8.63
C TRP A 179 4.25 -20.51 7.19
N LEU A 180 5.46 -20.01 6.91
CA LEU A 180 6.06 -20.08 5.56
C LEU A 180 6.30 -21.52 5.09
N SER A 181 6.65 -22.44 5.99
CA SER A 181 6.83 -23.86 5.64
C SER A 181 5.52 -24.59 5.37
N GLU A 182 4.46 -24.27 6.10
CA GLU A 182 3.17 -24.99 6.07
C GLU A 182 2.17 -24.37 5.08
N ASN A 183 2.46 -23.18 4.52
CA ASN A 183 1.56 -22.46 3.64
C ASN A 183 2.20 -22.11 2.29
N SER A 184 1.36 -22.07 1.26
CA SER A 184 1.63 -21.40 -0.02
C SER A 184 0.98 -20.02 -0.05
N TYR A 185 1.59 -19.10 -0.81
CA TYR A 185 1.07 -17.78 -1.12
C TYR A 185 1.46 -17.42 -2.56
N GLU A 186 0.58 -16.68 -3.24
CA GLU A 186 0.81 -16.19 -4.61
C GLU A 186 1.14 -14.69 -4.63
N ASN A 187 0.98 -14.02 -3.49
CA ASN A 187 1.22 -12.59 -3.33
C ASN A 187 2.67 -12.23 -3.70
N PRO A 188 2.89 -11.33 -4.67
CA PRO A 188 4.22 -10.84 -4.97
C PRO A 188 4.81 -10.10 -3.78
N VAL A 189 6.03 -10.44 -3.38
CA VAL A 189 6.85 -9.64 -2.45
C VAL A 189 7.83 -8.82 -3.27
N ILE A 190 7.64 -7.50 -3.29
CA ILE A 190 8.31 -6.58 -4.22
C ILE A 190 9.22 -5.62 -3.44
N LYS A 191 10.42 -5.37 -3.97
CA LYS A 191 11.31 -4.34 -3.44
C LYS A 191 10.70 -2.95 -3.68
N TRP A 192 10.55 -2.18 -2.62
CA TRP A 192 10.28 -0.74 -2.72
C TRP A 192 11.55 -0.01 -3.15
N GLU A 193 11.52 0.73 -4.26
CA GLU A 193 12.68 1.44 -4.80
C GLU A 193 12.80 2.84 -4.17
N THR A 194 13.33 2.90 -2.95
CA THR A 194 13.40 4.13 -2.12
C THR A 194 14.03 5.31 -2.88
N ASP A 195 15.10 5.08 -3.65
CA ASP A 195 15.77 6.12 -4.45
C ASP A 195 14.87 6.74 -5.54
N ASN A 196 13.89 5.97 -6.02
CA ASN A 196 12.98 6.38 -7.09
C ASN A 196 11.66 6.95 -6.57
N TRP A 197 11.18 6.42 -5.44
CA TRP A 197 9.82 6.63 -4.94
C TRP A 197 9.75 7.39 -3.61
N GLY A 198 10.89 7.66 -2.98
CA GLY A 198 10.96 8.21 -1.63
C GLY A 198 10.81 7.11 -0.58
N GLU A 199 10.67 7.51 0.68
CA GLU A 199 10.46 6.58 1.79
C GLU A 199 9.23 5.71 1.57
N ILE A 200 9.31 4.46 2.03
CA ILE A 200 8.20 3.52 1.92
C ILE A 200 7.01 4.06 2.73
N PRO A 201 5.74 3.89 2.30
CA PRO A 201 4.58 4.44 3.01
C PRO A 201 4.45 3.97 4.47
N ALA A 202 5.03 2.82 4.80
CA ALA A 202 5.05 2.29 6.16
C ALA A 202 6.19 2.87 7.04
N ASP A 203 7.06 3.74 6.52
CA ASP A 203 8.21 4.30 7.26
C ASP A 203 7.77 4.98 8.57
N PHE A 204 8.47 4.70 9.67
CA PHE A 204 8.13 5.26 11.00
C PHE A 204 8.53 6.73 11.19
N GLY A 205 9.28 7.33 10.26
CA GLY A 205 9.68 8.75 10.31
C GLY A 205 10.70 9.08 11.39
N ARG A 206 11.49 8.11 11.87
CA ARG A 206 12.41 8.24 13.01
C ARG A 206 13.88 8.04 12.65
N LYS A 207 14.30 8.46 11.45
CA LYS A 207 15.70 8.44 11.03
C LYS A 207 16.53 9.50 11.76
#